data_AF-A0A812RU28-F1
#
_entry.id   AF-A0A812RU28-F1
#
_cell.length_a   1.000
_cell.length_b   1.000
_cell.length_c   1.000
_cell.angle_alpha   90.00
_cell.angle_beta   90.00
_cell.angle_gamma   90.00
#
_symmetry.space_group_name_H-M   'P 1'
#
loop_
_entity.id
_entity.type
_entity.pdbx_description
1 polymer ?
#
loop_
_entity_poly.entity_id
_entity_poly.type
_entity_poly.pdbx_seq_one_letter_code
_entity_poly.pdbx_strand_id
1 'polypeptide(L)' 'VNMNGRNKNGWTPLIWAAITGSTEVASLLIQAGCDIFIRDEKGMSALMWAAKHGHEE' A
#
# COMPACT_ATOMS: atom_id res chain seq x y z
N VAL A 1 15.39 -3.88 -4.39
CA VAL A 1 14.46 -2.82 -3.95
C VAL A 1 13.74 -3.32 -2.70
N ASN A 2 13.71 -2.56 -1.60
CA ASN A 2 12.97 -2.96 -0.40
C ASN A 2 11.49 -2.60 -0.58
N MET A 3 10.65 -3.60 -0.82
CA MET A 3 9.22 -3.48 -1.10
C MET A 3 8.41 -3.05 0.14
N ASN A 4 9.00 -3.25 1.31
CA ASN A 4 8.43 -2.91 2.61
C ASN A 4 9.06 -1.62 3.18
N GLY A 5 9.88 -0.92 2.37
CA GLY A 5 10.50 0.33 2.75
C GLY A 5 9.45 1.35 3.14
N ARG A 6 9.61 1.95 4.32
CA ARG A 6 8.70 2.97 4.85
C ARG A 6 9.32 4.35 4.70
N ASN A 7 8.54 5.32 4.26
CA ASN A 7 8.93 6.72 4.35
C ASN A 7 8.72 7.25 5.80
N LYS A 8 9.00 8.54 6.01
CA LYS A 8 8.85 9.22 7.31
C LYS A 8 7.41 9.25 7.87
N ASN A 9 6.40 8.88 7.06
CA ASN A 9 5.00 8.81 7.48
C ASN A 9 4.56 7.34 7.66
N GLY A 10 5.49 6.39 7.54
CA GLY A 10 5.19 4.96 7.58
C GLY A 10 4.59 4.39 6.29
N TRP A 11 4.58 5.15 5.19
CA TRP A 11 3.99 4.68 3.94
C TRP A 11 4.93 3.73 3.21
N THR A 12 4.37 2.59 2.80
CA THR A 12 4.99 1.62 1.91
C THR A 12 4.63 1.92 0.45
N PRO A 13 5.39 1.38 -0.52
CA PRO A 13 4.98 1.37 -1.92
C PRO A 13 3.55 0.85 -2.14
N LEU A 14 3.12 -0.14 -1.35
CA LEU A 14 1.76 -0.68 -1.42
C LEU A 14 0.70 0.31 -0.95
N ILE A 15 0.98 1.06 0.14
CA ILE A 15 0.09 2.14 0.60
C ILE A 15 -0.03 3.23 -0.45
N TRP A 16 1.07 3.57 -1.13
CA TRP A 16 1.04 4.51 -2.25
C TRP A 16 0.16 4.01 -3.41
N ALA A 17 0.35 2.77 -3.85
CA ALA A 17 -0.45 2.18 -4.92
C ALA A 17 -1.95 2.16 -4.57
N ALA A 18 -2.28 1.90 -3.31
CA ALA A 18 -3.66 1.94 -2.82
C ALA A 18 -4.25 3.36 -2.76
N ILE A 19 -3.46 4.39 -2.45
CA ILE A 19 -3.92 5.79 -2.49
C ILE A 19 -4.19 6.23 -3.93
N THR A 20 -3.32 5.82 -4.87
CA THR A 20 -3.44 6.19 -6.29
C THR A 20 -4.49 5.36 -7.04
N GLY A 21 -5.01 4.28 -6.45
CA GLY A 21 -5.92 3.34 -7.13
C GLY A 21 -5.23 2.51 -8.21
N SER A 22 -3.91 2.34 -8.11
CA SER A 22 -3.10 1.66 -9.13
C SER A 22 -3.07 0.15 -8.86
N THR A 23 -4.10 -0.55 -9.31
CA THR A 23 -4.32 -1.99 -9.11
C THR A 23 -3.21 -2.86 -9.72
N GLU A 24 -2.67 -2.47 -10.88
CA GLU A 24 -1.56 -3.21 -11.49
C GLU A 24 -0.29 -3.12 -10.65
N VAL A 25 0.00 -1.92 -10.13
CA VAL A 25 1.17 -1.69 -9.26
C VAL A 25 1.00 -2.43 -7.94
N ALA A 26 -0.20 -2.40 -7.34
CA ALA A 26 -0.50 -3.16 -6.13
C ALA A 26 -0.33 -4.67 -6.36
N SER A 27 -0.82 -5.19 -7.49
CA SER A 27 -0.68 -6.60 -7.86
C SER A 27 0.78 -7.01 -8.05
N LEU A 28 1.60 -6.20 -8.72
CA LEU A 28 3.03 -6.45 -8.90
C LEU A 28 3.77 -6.48 -7.55
N LEU A 29 3.44 -5.57 -6.63
CA LEU A 29 4.05 -5.52 -5.30
C LEU A 29 3.67 -6.74 -4.45
N ILE A 30 2.42 -7.20 -4.54
CA ILE A 30 1.95 -8.41 -3.87
C ILE A 30 2.66 -9.65 -4.44
N GLN A 31 2.74 -9.77 -5.77
CA GLN A 31 3.44 -10.88 -6.44
C GLN A 31 4.93 -10.92 -6.09
N ALA A 32 5.53 -9.75 -5.87
CA ALA A 32 6.93 -9.66 -5.45
C ALA A 32 7.15 -10.07 -3.98
N GLY A 33 6.09 -10.31 -3.20
CA GLY A 33 6.16 -10.78 -1.81
C GLY A 33 6.25 -9.64 -0.79
N CYS A 34 5.65 -8.47 -1.07
CA CYS A 34 5.57 -7.41 -0.07
C CYS A 34 4.65 -7.80 1.09
N ASP A 35 4.92 -7.24 2.27
CA ASP A 35 4.09 -7.44 3.45
C ASP A 35 2.88 -6.49 3.39
N ILE A 36 1.71 -7.10 3.16
CA ILE A 36 0.41 -6.42 3.05
C ILE A 36 -0.15 -5.97 4.40
N PHE A 37 0.41 -6.45 5.52
CA PHE A 37 -0.06 -6.12 6.87
C PHE A 37 0.57 -4.86 7.43
N ILE A 38 1.51 -4.24 6.69
CA ILE A 38 2.17 -3.02 7.10
C ILE A 38 1.15 -1.88 7.20
N ARG A 39 1.16 -1.20 8.35
CA ARG A 39 0.33 -0.03 8.65
C ARG A 39 1.16 1.23 8.72
N ASP A 40 0.66 2.34 8.21
CA ASP A 40 1.31 3.65 8.37
C ASP A 40 1.31 4.14 9.83
N GLU A 41 1.85 5.34 10.06
CA GLU A 41 1.86 5.95 11.39
C GLU A 41 0.46 6.31 11.93
N LYS A 42 -0.55 6.34 11.05
CA LYS A 42 -1.96 6.52 11.43
C LYS A 42 -2.64 5.17 11.73
N GLY A 43 -1.91 4.06 11.66
CA GLY A 43 -2.46 2.71 11.85
C GLY A 43 -3.24 2.19 10.65
N MET A 44 -3.16 2.85 9.49
CA MET A 44 -3.88 2.50 8.27
C MET A 44 -3.06 1.57 7.38
N SER A 45 -3.67 0.47 6.93
CA SER A 45 -3.08 -0.39 5.90
C SER A 45 -3.35 0.14 4.49
N ALA A 46 -2.69 -0.46 3.49
CA ALA A 46 -2.95 -0.14 2.09
C ALA A 46 -4.44 -0.31 1.73
N LEU A 47 -5.06 -1.43 2.13
CA LEU A 47 -6.48 -1.68 1.88
C LEU A 47 -7.40 -0.62 2.50
N MET A 48 -7.10 -0.15 3.71
CA MET A 48 -7.88 0.91 4.35
C MET A 48 -7.76 2.24 3.60
N TRP A 49 -6.60 2.53 3.02
CA TRP A 49 -6.41 3.70 2.16
C TRP A 49 -7.17 3.57 0.83
N ALA A 50 -7.13 2.41 0.18
CA ALA A 50 -7.92 2.14 -1.03
C ALA A 50 -9.42 2.36 -0.76
N ALA A 51 -9.96 1.77 0.30
CA ALA A 51 -11.36 1.94 0.69
C ALA A 51 -11.70 3.40 1.01
N LYS A 52 -10.81 4.13 1.70
CA LYS A 52 -11.02 5.56 2.02
C LYS A 52 -11.08 6.43 0.77
N HIS A 53 -10.34 6.07 -0.27
CA HIS A 53 -10.31 6.79 -1.55
C HIS A 53 -11.35 6.29 -2.57
N GLY A 54 -12.12 5.25 -2.24
CA GLY A 54 -13.17 4.69 -3.11
C GLY A 54 -12.62 3.78 -4.21
N HIS A 55 -11.44 3.19 -4.01
CA HIS A 55 -10.85 2.22 -4.94
C HIS A 55 -11.31 0.81 -4.54
N GLU A 56 -12.32 0.29 -5.25
CA GLU A 56 -13.00 -0.97 -4.95
C GLU A 56 -12.50 -2.16 -5.79
N GLU A 57 -11.74 -1.90 -6.86
CA GLU A 57 -11.24 -2.88 -7.82
C GLU A 57 -9.71 -2.98 -7.78
#